data_AF-X1FE76-F1
#
_entry.id   AF-X1FE76-F1
#
_cell.length_a   1.000
_cell.length_b   1.000
_cell.length_c   1.000
_cell.angle_alpha   90.00
_cell.angle_beta   90.00
_cell.angle_gamma   90.00
#
_symmetry.space_group_name_H-M   'P 1'
#
loop_
_entity.id
_entity.type
_entity.pdbx_description
1 polymer ?
#
loop_
_entity_poly.entity_id
_entity_poly.type
_entity_poly.pdbx_seq_one_letter_code
_entity_poly.pdbx_strand_id
1 'polypeptide(L)'
;EAESRDRRRETVLLGYAGVPPIFSDFYEFVESLGARVVFNEMQRQFAMLGLERDIVDQYQKYTYPYRVWGRIEDIARAVRQRGIVGVIHYVQSFCFRQMEDVILREELDVPVLTLEGDLPGPLDARTQTRLESFVEMLC
;
A
#
# COMPACT_ATOMS: atom_id res chain seq x y z
N GLU A 1 16.50 6.47 22.40
CA GLU A 1 17.13 5.32 21.69
C GLU A 1 16.83 5.42 20.20
N ALA A 2 17.56 6.28 19.46
CA ALA A 2 17.23 6.63 18.07
C ALA A 2 18.46 6.68 17.16
N GLU A 3 19.60 6.08 17.56
CA GLU A 3 20.90 6.45 16.98
C GLU A 3 21.71 5.32 16.33
N SER A 4 21.14 4.12 16.12
CA SER A 4 21.87 3.05 15.41
C SER A 4 21.03 2.27 14.40
N ARG A 5 20.15 2.94 13.65
CA ARG A 5 19.73 2.36 12.37
C ARG A 5 20.85 2.60 11.36
N ASP A 6 21.76 1.64 11.33
CA ASP A 6 22.69 1.40 10.23
C ASP A 6 21.97 1.71 8.90
N ARG A 7 22.64 2.45 8.00
CA ARG A 7 22.13 2.79 6.68
C ARG A 7 21.99 1.48 5.91
N ARG A 8 20.91 0.74 6.17
CA ARG A 8 20.57 -0.50 5.48
C ARG A 8 20.63 -0.17 3.99
N ARG A 9 21.37 -1.02 3.27
CA ARG A 9 21.40 -1.15 1.81
C ARG A 9 20.07 -0.69 1.20
N GLU A 10 20.16 0.13 0.15
CA GLU A 10 19.05 0.73 -0.62
C GLU A 10 17.72 0.03 -0.36
N THR A 11 16.96 0.55 0.60
CA THR A 11 15.71 -0.08 1.03
C THR A 11 14.66 0.13 -0.05
N VAL A 12 14.07 -0.95 -0.55
CA VAL A 12 13.00 -0.87 -1.56
C VAL A 12 11.79 -0.16 -0.94
N LEU A 13 11.44 1.02 -1.47
CA LEU A 13 10.33 1.81 -0.95
C LEU A 13 9.03 1.39 -1.65
N LEU A 14 8.08 0.89 -0.85
CA LEU A 14 6.81 0.37 -1.35
C LEU A 14 5.63 1.24 -0.92
N GLY A 15 4.62 1.30 -1.78
CA GLY A 15 3.28 1.80 -1.47
C GLY A 15 2.34 0.65 -1.17
N TYR A 16 1.34 0.89 -0.34
CA TYR A 16 0.27 -0.06 -0.02
C TYR A 16 -1.08 0.56 -0.34
N ALA A 17 -1.84 -0.10 -1.22
CA ALA A 17 -3.16 0.32 -1.68
C ALA A 17 -4.21 -0.73 -1.30
N GLY A 18 -5.37 -0.30 -0.81
CA GLY A 18 -6.42 -1.19 -0.31
C GLY A 18 -6.61 -1.16 1.21
N VAL A 19 -7.51 -2.03 1.69
CA VAL A 19 -7.88 -2.14 3.11
C VAL A 19 -6.69 -2.64 3.94
N PRO A 20 -6.65 -2.42 5.28
CA PRO A 20 -5.59 -2.97 6.12
C PRO A 20 -5.40 -4.48 5.89
N PRO A 21 -4.15 -4.98 5.90
CA PRO A 21 -3.89 -6.39 5.65
C PRO A 21 -4.50 -7.23 6.78
N ILE A 22 -5.13 -8.36 6.42
CA ILE A 22 -5.66 -9.31 7.40
C ILE A 22 -4.54 -10.12 8.07
N PHE A 23 -3.36 -10.14 7.45
CA PHE A 23 -2.20 -10.90 7.92
C PHE A 23 -1.53 -10.21 9.11
N SER A 24 -1.21 -10.98 10.14
CA SER A 24 -0.63 -10.45 11.39
C SER A 24 0.84 -10.03 11.26
N ASP A 25 1.57 -10.62 10.33
CA ASP A 25 3.02 -10.49 10.16
C ASP A 25 3.43 -9.78 8.85
N PHE A 26 2.46 -9.19 8.12
CA PHE A 26 2.70 -8.63 6.78
C PHE A 26 3.85 -7.61 6.74
N TYR A 27 3.80 -6.59 7.60
CA TYR A 27 4.81 -5.53 7.59
C TYR A 27 6.17 -6.05 8.07
N GLU A 28 6.19 -6.94 9.07
CA GLU A 28 7.43 -7.56 9.57
C GLU A 28 8.11 -8.39 8.48
N PHE A 29 7.32 -9.18 7.73
CA PHE A 29 7.83 -9.97 6.62
C PHE A 29 8.38 -9.08 5.50
N VAL A 30 7.66 -8.03 5.09
CA VAL A 30 8.15 -7.07 4.07
C VAL A 30 9.47 -6.41 4.52
N GLU A 31 9.57 -6.01 5.79
CA GLU A 31 10.81 -5.44 6.34
C GLU A 31 11.96 -6.44 6.39
N SER A 32 11.68 -7.73 6.60
CA SER A 32 12.69 -8.79 6.57
C SER A 32 13.31 -8.99 5.17
N LEU A 33 12.57 -8.67 4.11
CA LEU A 33 13.04 -8.70 2.72
C LEU A 33 13.89 -7.48 2.32
N GLY A 34 14.09 -6.52 3.22
CA GLY A 34 14.79 -5.27 2.90
C GLY A 34 13.92 -4.24 2.16
N ALA A 35 12.61 -4.42 2.15
CA ALA A 35 11.64 -3.46 1.65
C ALA A 35 10.94 -2.72 2.81
N ARG A 36 10.32 -1.57 2.52
CA ARG A 36 9.57 -0.82 3.53
C ARG A 36 8.35 -0.16 2.91
N VAL A 37 7.20 -0.35 3.55
CA VAL A 37 5.97 0.37 3.18
C VAL A 37 6.03 1.78 3.74
N VAL A 38 6.14 2.78 2.86
CA VAL A 38 6.22 4.21 3.23
C VAL A 38 4.93 4.97 2.93
N PHE A 39 3.93 4.31 2.36
CA PHE A 39 2.62 4.90 2.07
C PHE A 39 1.53 3.85 2.24
N ASN A 40 0.47 4.19 2.97
CA ASN A 40 -0.72 3.37 3.16
C ASN A 40 -1.93 4.19 2.70
N GLU A 41 -2.64 3.73 1.68
CA GLU A 41 -3.70 4.48 1.02
C GLU A 41 -4.95 4.59 1.90
N MET A 42 -5.72 3.49 2.05
CA MET A 42 -7.01 3.57 2.77
C MET A 42 -6.79 3.86 4.24
N GLN A 43 -5.79 3.25 4.88
CA GLN A 43 -5.51 3.48 6.31
C GLN A 43 -5.29 4.97 6.61
N ARG A 44 -4.59 5.70 5.72
CA ARG A 44 -4.38 7.14 5.85
C ARG A 44 -5.68 7.93 5.70
N GLN A 45 -6.56 7.52 4.79
CA GLN A 45 -7.86 8.17 4.58
C GLN A 45 -8.77 7.99 5.81
N PHE A 46 -8.85 6.77 6.36
CA PHE A 46 -9.63 6.49 7.59
C PHE A 46 -9.08 7.19 8.83
N ALA A 47 -7.77 7.43 8.88
CA ALA A 47 -7.15 8.16 9.99
C ALA A 47 -7.42 9.68 9.94
N MET A 48 -7.97 10.22 8.84
CA MET A 48 -8.27 11.65 8.67
C MET A 48 -7.11 12.56 9.09
N LEU A 49 -5.90 12.22 8.63
CA LEU A 49 -4.67 12.94 8.98
C LEU A 49 -4.66 14.31 8.30
N GLY A 50 -5.08 15.34 9.04
CA GLY A 50 -5.24 16.71 8.55
C GLY A 50 -6.62 17.21 8.92
N LEU A 51 -6.69 17.89 10.07
CA LEU A 51 -7.94 18.44 10.57
C LEU A 51 -8.37 19.60 9.69
N GLU A 52 -9.58 19.49 9.16
CA GLU A 52 -10.26 20.60 8.50
C GLU A 52 -10.96 21.50 9.50
N ARG A 53 -11.55 22.59 8.98
CA ARG A 53 -12.25 23.58 9.79
C ARG A 53 -13.44 22.99 10.54
N ASP A 54 -14.13 22.03 9.91
CA ASP A 54 -15.25 21.31 10.49
C ASP A 54 -15.38 19.89 9.91
N ILE A 55 -16.31 19.12 10.47
CA ILE A 55 -16.55 17.73 10.05
C ILE A 55 -17.12 17.63 8.62
N VAL A 56 -17.81 18.65 8.12
CA VAL A 56 -18.38 18.65 6.76
C VAL A 56 -17.25 18.76 5.75
N ASP A 57 -16.33 19.73 5.94
CA ASP A 57 -15.13 19.90 5.12
C ASP A 57 -14.24 18.64 5.17
N GLN A 58 -14.10 18.00 6.35
CA GLN A 58 -13.34 16.76 6.51
C GLN A 58 -13.90 15.62 5.63
N TYR A 59 -15.23 15.45 5.61
CA TYR A 59 -15.88 14.41 4.82
C TYR A 59 -15.91 14.72 3.32
N GLN A 60 -15.86 15.99 2.91
CA GLN A 60 -15.71 16.34 1.49
C GLN A 60 -14.35 15.93 0.91
N LYS A 61 -13.30 15.88 1.73
CA LYS A 61 -11.97 15.44 1.31
C LYS A 61 -11.80 13.92 1.32
N TYR A 62 -12.78 13.18 1.83
CA TYR A 62 -12.74 11.73 1.95
C TYR A 62 -12.78 11.09 0.57
N THR A 63 -11.67 10.57 0.04
CA THR A 63 -11.62 10.04 -1.34
C THR A 63 -12.23 8.64 -1.48
N TYR A 64 -12.45 7.94 -0.37
CA TYR A 64 -12.96 6.57 -0.32
C TYR A 64 -14.35 6.36 -0.99
N PRO A 65 -15.34 7.28 -0.87
CA PRO A 65 -16.63 7.19 -1.56
C PRO A 65 -16.65 7.76 -2.99
N TYR A 66 -15.58 8.40 -3.47
CA TYR A 66 -15.57 9.10 -4.76
C TYR A 66 -14.85 8.30 -5.87
N ARG A 67 -14.94 8.82 -7.10
CA ARG A 67 -14.49 8.15 -8.34
C ARG A 67 -13.03 7.68 -8.26
N VAL A 68 -12.77 6.51 -8.84
CA VAL A 68 -11.47 5.81 -8.92
C VAL A 68 -10.31 6.72 -9.34
N TRP A 69 -10.55 7.73 -10.19
CA TRP A 69 -9.53 8.68 -10.64
C TRP A 69 -8.89 9.50 -9.53
N GLY A 70 -9.67 9.99 -8.55
CA GLY A 70 -9.11 10.76 -7.43
C GLY A 70 -8.21 9.91 -6.52
N ARG A 71 -8.52 8.62 -6.41
CA ARG A 71 -7.69 7.62 -5.73
C ARG A 71 -6.37 7.40 -6.46
N ILE A 72 -6.41 7.19 -7.77
CA ILE A 72 -5.20 6.96 -8.60
C ILE A 72 -4.28 8.18 -8.58
N GLU A 73 -4.82 9.38 -8.75
CA GLU A 73 -4.01 10.61 -8.71
C GLU A 73 -3.29 10.80 -7.37
N ASP A 74 -3.96 10.48 -6.25
CA ASP A 74 -3.37 10.56 -4.91
C ASP A 74 -2.25 9.53 -4.73
N ILE A 75 -2.46 8.28 -5.16
CA ILE A 75 -1.44 7.24 -5.14
C ILE A 75 -0.26 7.64 -6.02
N ALA A 76 -0.49 8.05 -7.27
CA ALA A 76 0.56 8.46 -8.20
C ALA A 76 1.36 9.66 -7.68
N ARG A 77 0.69 10.62 -7.03
CA ARG A 77 1.36 11.74 -6.35
C ARG A 77 2.25 11.24 -5.21
N ALA A 78 1.74 10.33 -4.37
CA ALA A 78 2.51 9.75 -3.28
C ALA A 78 3.71 8.94 -3.79
N VAL A 79 3.55 8.21 -4.90
CA VAL A 79 4.61 7.45 -5.55
C VAL A 79 5.78 8.36 -5.94
N ARG A 80 5.49 9.45 -6.66
CA ARG A 80 6.50 10.43 -7.07
C ARG A 80 7.16 11.14 -5.89
N GLN A 81 6.37 11.59 -4.90
CA GLN A 81 6.90 12.38 -3.78
C GLN A 81 7.73 11.57 -2.79
N ARG A 82 7.46 10.26 -2.67
CA ARG A 82 8.11 9.38 -1.68
C ARG A 82 9.16 8.46 -2.29
N GLY A 83 9.39 8.53 -3.60
CA GLY A 83 10.32 7.64 -4.31
C GLY A 83 9.92 6.18 -4.21
N ILE A 84 8.61 5.90 -4.25
CA ILE A 84 8.10 4.53 -4.21
C ILE A 84 8.43 3.87 -5.55
N VAL A 85 9.01 2.67 -5.51
CA VAL A 85 9.41 1.93 -6.71
C VAL A 85 8.46 0.78 -7.04
N GLY A 86 7.53 0.44 -6.14
CA GLY A 86 6.50 -0.57 -6.38
C GLY A 86 5.30 -0.41 -5.44
N VAL A 87 4.14 -0.88 -5.86
CA VAL A 87 2.90 -0.80 -5.06
C VAL A 87 2.35 -2.20 -4.80
N ILE A 88 2.03 -2.48 -3.54
CA ILE A 88 1.26 -3.66 -3.15
C ILE A 88 -0.21 -3.25 -3.10
N HIS A 89 -1.02 -3.85 -3.97
CA HIS A 89 -2.47 -3.71 -3.96
C HIS A 89 -3.08 -4.89 -3.21
N TYR A 90 -3.65 -4.65 -2.04
CA TYR A 90 -4.29 -5.68 -1.23
C TYR A 90 -5.81 -5.64 -1.41
N VAL A 91 -6.37 -6.81 -1.72
CA VAL A 91 -7.82 -7.04 -1.77
C VAL A 91 -8.18 -8.13 -0.77
N GLN A 92 -9.29 -7.98 -0.06
CA GLN A 92 -9.85 -9.07 0.74
C GLN A 92 -10.89 -9.81 -0.10
N SER A 93 -10.97 -11.14 0.03
CA SER A 93 -12.01 -11.93 -0.63
C SER A 93 -13.38 -11.30 -0.38
N PHE A 94 -14.19 -11.15 -1.44
CA PHE A 94 -15.48 -10.42 -1.48
C PHE A 94 -15.46 -8.88 -1.56
N CYS A 95 -14.31 -8.24 -1.76
CA CYS A 95 -14.30 -6.80 -2.07
C CYS A 95 -14.69 -6.55 -3.55
N PHE A 96 -15.71 -5.73 -3.81
CA PHE A 96 -16.21 -5.34 -5.15
C PHE A 96 -15.17 -4.65 -6.06
N ARG A 97 -13.94 -4.46 -5.59
CA ARG A 97 -12.87 -3.67 -6.20
C ARG A 97 -11.93 -4.47 -7.10
N GLN A 98 -12.28 -5.71 -7.47
CA GLN A 98 -11.48 -6.52 -8.39
C GLN A 98 -11.23 -5.82 -9.76
N MET A 99 -12.14 -4.95 -10.21
CA MET A 99 -11.96 -4.14 -11.42
C MET A 99 -10.92 -3.01 -11.27
N GLU A 100 -10.58 -2.59 -10.04
CA GLU A 100 -9.64 -1.49 -9.79
C GLU A 100 -8.18 -1.92 -9.99
N ASP A 101 -7.91 -3.24 -10.00
CA ASP A 101 -6.55 -3.76 -10.16
C ASP A 101 -5.95 -3.47 -11.55
N VAL A 102 -6.76 -3.63 -12.61
CA VAL A 102 -6.33 -3.35 -13.99
C VAL A 102 -6.01 -1.87 -14.14
N ILE A 103 -6.89 -1.01 -13.64
CA ILE A 103 -6.73 0.45 -13.75
C ILE A 103 -5.49 0.91 -12.97
N LEU A 104 -5.24 0.38 -11.76
CA LEU A 104 -4.03 0.71 -10.99
C LEU A 104 -2.75 0.31 -11.73
N ARG A 105 -2.76 -0.82 -12.45
CA ARG A 105 -1.63 -1.28 -13.25
C ARG A 105 -1.39 -0.45 -14.50
N GLU A 106 -2.45 0.03 -15.14
CA GLU A 106 -2.35 0.85 -16.35
C GLU A 106 -1.94 2.29 -16.06
N GLU A 107 -2.31 2.84 -14.89
CA GLU A 107 -2.16 4.27 -14.59
C GLU A 107 -0.95 4.60 -13.69
N LEU A 108 -0.37 3.61 -13.00
CA LEU A 108 0.82 3.82 -12.18
C LEU A 108 2.09 3.52 -12.97
N ASP A 109 3.04 4.44 -12.93
CA ASP A 109 4.37 4.30 -13.57
C ASP A 109 5.29 3.28 -12.87
N VAL A 110 4.77 2.50 -11.91
CA VAL A 110 5.53 1.55 -11.08
C VAL A 110 4.85 0.18 -11.04
N PRO A 111 5.60 -0.92 -10.91
CA PRO A 111 5.03 -2.26 -10.80
C PRO A 111 4.02 -2.39 -9.66
N VAL A 112 2.92 -3.11 -9.92
CA VAL A 112 1.87 -3.39 -8.93
C VAL A 112 1.75 -4.89 -8.66
N LEU A 113 1.87 -5.28 -7.39
CA LEU A 113 1.63 -6.64 -6.90
C LEU A 113 0.27 -6.73 -6.21
N THR A 114 -0.64 -7.53 -6.77
CA THR A 114 -1.97 -7.76 -6.17
C THR A 114 -1.92 -8.93 -5.19
N LEU A 115 -2.26 -8.71 -3.92
CA LEU A 115 -2.36 -9.75 -2.90
C LEU A 115 -3.82 -9.92 -2.46
N GLU A 116 -4.21 -11.16 -2.19
CA GLU A 116 -5.53 -11.49 -1.69
C GLU A 116 -5.42 -12.24 -0.36
N GLY A 117 -6.24 -11.84 0.62
CA GLY A 117 -6.38 -12.52 1.90
C GLY A 117 -7.84 -12.79 2.24
N ASP A 118 -8.09 -13.83 3.02
CA ASP A 118 -9.44 -14.25 3.43
C ASP A 118 -9.56 -14.24 4.97
N LEU A 119 -8.77 -15.10 5.63
CA LEU A 119 -8.80 -15.28 7.07
C LEU A 119 -7.58 -14.64 7.77
N PRO A 120 -7.74 -14.16 9.01
CA PRO A 120 -6.63 -13.66 9.81
C PRO A 120 -5.66 -14.75 10.20
N GLY A 121 -4.37 -14.43 10.14
CA GLY A 121 -3.27 -15.35 10.43
C GLY A 121 -1.94 -14.84 9.87
N PRO A 122 -0.87 -15.62 9.98
CA PRO A 122 0.39 -15.31 9.30
C PRO A 122 0.24 -15.42 7.78
N LEU A 123 1.14 -14.79 7.04
CA LEU A 123 1.24 -14.92 5.59
C LEU A 123 1.39 -16.39 5.18
N ASP A 124 0.62 -16.84 4.19
CA ASP A 124 0.80 -18.16 3.61
C ASP A 124 2.05 -18.23 2.73
N ALA A 125 2.60 -19.43 2.54
CA ALA A 125 3.82 -19.63 1.77
C ALA A 125 3.70 -19.07 0.34
N ARG A 126 2.51 -19.14 -0.26
CA ARG A 126 2.24 -18.60 -1.59
C ARG A 126 2.39 -17.08 -1.63
N THR A 127 1.84 -16.36 -0.65
CA THR A 127 1.96 -14.89 -0.59
C THR A 127 3.38 -14.47 -0.25
N GLN A 128 4.05 -15.21 0.64
CA GLN A 128 5.47 -14.99 0.97
C GLN A 128 6.36 -15.05 -0.29
N THR A 129 6.28 -16.12 -1.07
CA THR A 129 7.07 -16.27 -2.31
C THR A 129 6.77 -15.15 -3.32
N ARG A 130 5.52 -14.71 -3.43
CA ARG A 130 5.16 -13.61 -4.35
C ARG A 130 5.73 -12.27 -3.89
N LEU A 131 5.75 -12.01 -2.58
CA LEU A 131 6.38 -10.83 -2.00
C LEU A 131 7.89 -10.87 -2.19
N GLU A 132 8.53 -12.01 -1.95
CA GLU A 132 9.96 -12.22 -2.19
C GLU A 132 10.33 -11.90 -3.64
N SER A 133 9.68 -12.55 -4.62
CA SER A 133 9.96 -12.33 -6.04
C SER A 133 9.69 -10.89 -6.47
N PHE A 134 8.68 -10.23 -5.89
CA PHE A 134 8.37 -8.85 -6.22
C PHE A 134 9.41 -7.87 -5.67
N VAL A 135 9.89 -8.07 -4.44
CA VAL A 135 10.95 -7.25 -3.87
C VAL A 135 12.27 -7.48 -4.63
N GLU A 136 12.60 -8.72 -4.96
CA GLU A 136 13.80 -9.07 -5.74
C GLU A 136 13.79 -8.41 -7.13
N MET A 137 12.65 -8.37 -7.81
CA MET A 137 12.49 -7.69 -9.11
C MET A 137 12.70 -6.17 -9.04
N LEU A 138 12.49 -5.55 -7.87
CA LEU A 138 12.62 -4.11 -7.67
C LEU A 138 14.02 -3.66 -7.21
N CYS A 139 14.92 -4.61 -6.92
CA CYS A 139 16.31 -4.38 -6.56
C CYS A 139 17.21 -4.35 -7.81
#